data_AF-A0A8H7PGM1-F1
#
_entry.id   AF-A0A8H7PGM1-F1
#
_cell.length_a   1.000
_cell.length_b   1.000
_cell.length_c   1.000
_cell.angle_alpha   90.00
_cell.angle_beta   90.00
_cell.angle_gamma   90.00
#
_symmetry.space_group_name_H-M   'P 1'
#
loop_
_entity.id
_entity.type
_entity.pdbx_description
1 polymer ?
#
loop_
_entity_poly.entity_id
_entity_poly.type
_entity_poly.pdbx_seq_one_letter_code
_entity_poly.pdbx_strand_id
1 'polypeptide(L)'
;MRLSNVTLSIISLFIVNTRARVVNCTSDAEIYPAGINRSQCYQNYLKRLVVFGDSWTENGDGPLTQASYLQDGFLGRAVNGPTWAEYLTVENGIDLYDFAVAGATANNTNVPRGIPDVQQQVQQYLTYTGNASLPSASTLYAIWIGVNDIHDIYTNNNASDQRAAKVEIAAESVLNAVNTLYQKSKARRFLLPATPPIGYLPILTNGSSSAHHQPADELAKSFNHRVKHYLAEFRKEHQDAEIQTFNSYSYIMDIIKDPTEYGLKYSIEPCTNLVND
;
A
#
# COMPACT_ATOMS: atom_id res chain seq x y z
N MET A 1 19.18 10.86 5.85
CA MET A 1 18.56 12.19 5.60
C MET A 1 17.13 12.07 6.09
N ARG A 2 16.71 12.87 7.09
CA ARG A 2 15.40 12.73 7.73
C ARG A 2 14.31 13.06 6.71
N LEU A 3 13.53 12.06 6.28
CA LEU A 3 12.22 12.30 5.66
C LEU A 3 11.43 13.16 6.64
N SER A 4 11.18 14.41 6.26
CA SER A 4 10.59 15.43 7.11
C SER A 4 9.18 15.02 7.56
N ASN A 5 8.83 15.38 8.80
CA ASN A 5 7.60 15.13 9.58
C ASN A 5 6.23 15.28 8.85
N VAL A 6 6.20 15.68 7.59
CA VAL A 6 4.99 15.98 6.81
C VAL A 6 4.39 14.72 6.18
N THR A 7 5.21 13.79 5.67
CA THR A 7 4.74 12.51 5.08
C THR A 7 4.14 11.58 6.14
N LEU A 8 4.75 11.58 7.33
CA LEU A 8 4.34 10.77 8.47
C LEU A 8 3.10 11.35 9.14
N SER A 9 2.94 12.68 9.17
CA SER A 9 1.79 13.31 9.82
C SER A 9 0.47 12.95 9.15
N ILE A 10 0.38 12.83 7.82
CA ILE A 10 -0.92 12.56 7.16
C ILE A 10 -1.34 11.09 7.33
N ILE A 11 -0.40 10.15 7.24
CA ILE A 11 -0.67 8.72 7.46
C ILE A 11 -0.89 8.39 8.94
N SER A 12 -0.17 9.03 9.84
CA SER A 12 -0.39 8.90 11.28
C SER A 12 -1.66 9.65 11.72
N LEU A 13 -2.07 10.73 11.04
CA LEU A 13 -3.44 11.28 11.16
C LEU A 13 -4.52 10.32 10.62
N PHE A 14 -4.23 9.47 9.64
CA PHE A 14 -5.17 8.46 9.14
C PHE A 14 -5.41 7.33 10.16
N ILE A 15 -4.37 6.88 10.88
CA ILE A 15 -4.54 5.89 11.97
C ILE A 15 -5.17 6.54 13.21
N VAL A 16 -4.76 7.75 13.58
CA VAL A 16 -5.29 8.45 14.77
C VAL A 16 -6.78 8.82 14.62
N ASN A 17 -7.28 9.01 13.39
CA ASN A 17 -8.71 9.24 13.14
C ASN A 17 -9.59 7.99 13.30
N THR A 18 -9.02 6.81 13.54
CA THR A 18 -9.78 5.65 14.07
C THR A 18 -10.07 5.83 15.56
N ARG A 19 -10.81 6.90 15.92
CA ARG A 19 -11.30 7.21 17.27
C ARG A 19 -10.33 6.82 18.38
N ALA A 20 -9.20 7.52 18.50
CA ALA A 20 -8.43 7.52 19.74
C ALA A 20 -9.39 7.89 20.90
N ARG A 21 -9.81 6.90 21.68
CA ARG A 21 -10.63 7.08 22.88
C ARG A 21 -9.73 6.80 24.07
N VAL A 22 -9.84 7.63 25.10
CA VAL A 22 -9.33 7.28 26.43
C VAL A 22 -10.20 6.12 26.92
N VAL A 23 -9.63 4.92 27.04
CA VAL A 23 -10.33 3.73 27.53
C VAL A 23 -9.68 3.26 28.82
N ASN A 24 -10.48 2.74 29.74
CA ASN A 24 -9.99 2.05 30.91
C ASN A 24 -9.47 0.67 30.49
N CYS A 25 -8.15 0.44 30.57
CA CYS A 25 -7.45 -0.76 30.09
C CYS A 25 -7.85 -2.07 30.79
N THR A 26 -8.83 -2.06 31.69
CA THR A 26 -9.32 -3.25 32.38
C THR A 26 -10.01 -4.27 31.50
N SER A 27 -10.35 -3.92 30.25
CA SER A 27 -11.13 -4.75 29.34
C SER A 27 -10.39 -5.22 28.08
N ASP A 28 -9.09 -4.91 27.92
CA ASP A 28 -8.34 -5.33 26.73
C ASP A 28 -7.49 -6.58 27.02
N ALA A 29 -7.96 -7.72 26.50
CA ALA A 29 -7.34 -9.02 26.72
C ALA A 29 -6.09 -9.27 25.88
N GLU A 30 -5.80 -8.44 24.87
CA GLU A 30 -4.68 -8.66 23.94
C GLU A 30 -3.38 -7.97 24.39
N ILE A 31 -3.40 -7.09 25.41
CA ILE A 31 -2.28 -6.16 25.65
C ILE A 31 -1.30 -6.58 26.78
N TYR A 32 -1.67 -7.36 27.82
CA TYR A 32 -0.70 -7.63 28.92
C TYR A 32 -0.81 -9.00 29.65
N PRO A 33 0.34 -9.62 30.03
CA PRO A 33 0.38 -10.72 31.01
C PRO A 33 -0.09 -10.29 32.40
N ALA A 34 -0.56 -11.23 33.21
CA ALA A 34 -0.98 -10.96 34.58
C ALA A 34 0.21 -10.50 35.45
N GLY A 35 0.08 -9.36 36.15
CA GLY A 35 1.00 -8.95 37.22
C GLY A 35 1.59 -7.53 37.16
N ILE A 36 1.26 -6.71 36.16
CA ILE A 36 1.79 -5.34 36.04
C ILE A 36 0.71 -4.30 36.37
N ASN A 37 1.05 -3.31 37.21
CA ASN A 37 0.16 -2.20 37.59
C ASN A 37 -0.01 -1.19 36.43
N ARG A 38 -1.24 -0.73 36.23
CA ARG A 38 -1.73 -0.12 34.98
C ARG A 38 -1.77 1.41 35.05
N SER A 39 -1.11 2.10 34.11
CA SER A 39 -1.32 3.52 33.84
C SER A 39 -2.41 3.72 32.77
N GLN A 40 -2.97 4.94 32.67
CA GLN A 40 -3.82 5.33 31.53
C GLN A 40 -2.98 5.35 30.26
N CYS A 41 -3.39 4.58 29.24
CA CYS A 41 -2.75 4.53 27.94
C CYS A 41 -3.71 4.99 26.83
N TYR A 42 -3.17 5.55 25.76
CA TYR A 42 -3.89 5.71 24.50
C TYR A 42 -4.02 4.34 23.83
N GLN A 43 -5.23 3.91 23.51
CA GLN A 43 -5.47 2.67 22.75
C GLN A 43 -5.16 2.93 21.28
N ASN A 44 -3.99 2.49 20.81
CA ASN A 44 -3.82 2.21 19.39
C ASN A 44 -4.60 0.91 19.12
N TYR A 45 -5.82 1.05 18.59
CA TYR A 45 -6.71 -0.09 18.33
C TYR A 45 -6.17 -0.99 17.22
N LEU A 46 -5.34 -0.44 16.35
CA LEU A 46 -4.64 -1.22 15.34
C LEU A 46 -3.52 -2.01 16.02
N LYS A 47 -3.47 -3.32 15.76
CA LYS A 47 -2.42 -4.23 16.25
C LYS A 47 -1.65 -4.88 15.11
N ARG A 48 -2.23 -4.94 13.91
CA ARG A 48 -1.67 -5.66 12.77
C ARG A 48 -1.94 -4.91 11.48
N LEU A 49 -0.93 -4.86 10.61
CA LEU A 49 -1.04 -4.47 9.22
C LEU A 49 -0.74 -5.69 8.35
N VAL A 50 -1.67 -6.06 7.47
CA VAL A 50 -1.46 -7.08 6.44
C VAL A 50 -1.39 -6.36 5.10
N VAL A 51 -0.28 -6.47 4.38
CA VAL A 51 -0.08 -5.73 3.12
C VAL A 51 0.08 -6.66 1.93
N PHE A 52 -0.50 -6.23 0.82
CA PHE A 52 -0.39 -6.82 -0.51
C PHE A 52 -0.06 -5.72 -1.51
N GLY A 53 0.70 -6.03 -2.54
CA GLY A 53 1.12 -5.02 -3.50
C GLY A 53 2.38 -5.36 -4.24
N ASP A 54 3.08 -4.32 -4.66
CA ASP A 54 4.31 -4.39 -5.43
C ASP A 54 5.53 -3.82 -4.70
N SER A 55 6.54 -3.39 -5.45
CA SER A 55 7.79 -2.84 -4.95
C SER A 55 7.64 -1.52 -4.19
N TRP A 56 6.47 -0.87 -4.24
CA TRP A 56 6.16 0.29 -3.40
C TRP A 56 5.84 -0.10 -1.95
N THR A 57 5.66 -1.39 -1.68
CA THR A 57 5.23 -1.92 -0.38
C THR A 57 6.18 -2.97 0.17
N GLU A 58 6.70 -3.86 -0.68
CA GLU A 58 7.54 -5.02 -0.32
C GLU A 58 8.76 -4.64 0.54
N ASN A 59 8.91 -5.36 1.66
CA ASN A 59 10.03 -5.22 2.60
C ASN A 59 11.26 -6.11 2.31
N GLY A 60 11.19 -7.03 1.34
CA GLY A 60 12.27 -7.93 0.93
C GLY A 60 12.38 -9.25 1.70
N ASP A 61 11.71 -9.38 2.85
CA ASP A 61 11.85 -10.53 3.78
C ASP A 61 10.53 -11.27 4.09
N GLY A 62 9.39 -10.81 3.58
CA GLY A 62 8.07 -11.40 3.87
C GLY A 62 7.52 -10.98 5.24
N PRO A 63 6.63 -11.76 5.89
CA PRO A 63 6.04 -11.38 7.18
C PRO A 63 7.10 -11.20 8.28
N LEU A 64 7.13 -10.03 8.93
CA LEU A 64 8.09 -9.68 9.98
C LEU A 64 7.39 -9.31 11.29
N THR A 65 7.91 -9.79 12.41
CA THR A 65 7.47 -9.31 13.73
C THR A 65 8.13 -7.97 14.06
N GLN A 66 7.54 -7.18 14.96
CA GLN A 66 8.13 -5.92 15.44
C GLN A 66 9.58 -6.09 15.95
N ALA A 67 9.89 -7.24 16.57
CA ALA A 67 11.24 -7.53 17.06
C ALA A 67 12.25 -7.78 15.94
N SER A 68 11.81 -8.40 14.84
CA SER A 68 12.64 -8.65 13.65
C SER A 68 13.01 -7.36 12.94
N TYR A 69 12.11 -6.38 12.92
CA TYR A 69 12.32 -5.09 12.26
C TYR A 69 13.52 -4.31 12.81
N LEU A 70 13.70 -4.31 14.14
CA LEU A 70 14.80 -3.58 14.80
C LEU A 70 16.19 -4.18 14.54
N GLN A 71 16.25 -5.39 13.95
CA GLN A 71 17.47 -6.13 13.68
C GLN A 71 17.82 -6.23 12.18
N ASP A 72 16.89 -5.90 11.29
CA ASP A 72 17.09 -5.99 9.84
C ASP A 72 17.83 -4.74 9.30
N GLY A 73 18.81 -4.98 8.43
CA GLY A 73 19.65 -3.96 7.78
C GLY A 73 19.04 -3.35 6.53
N PHE A 74 17.73 -3.55 6.31
CA PHE A 74 16.98 -3.12 5.13
C PHE A 74 17.32 -3.88 3.83
N LEU A 75 17.76 -5.14 3.93
CA LEU A 75 18.17 -5.90 2.75
C LEU A 75 16.96 -6.29 1.88
N GLY A 76 17.11 -6.24 0.55
CA GLY A 76 16.11 -6.72 -0.41
C GLY A 76 15.02 -5.73 -0.84
N ARG A 77 14.94 -4.52 -0.26
CA ARG A 77 13.93 -3.50 -0.63
C ARG A 77 14.25 -2.83 -1.96
N ALA A 78 13.20 -2.41 -2.69
CA ALA A 78 13.34 -1.60 -3.91
C ALA A 78 13.66 -0.11 -3.64
N VAL A 79 13.79 0.27 -2.38
CA VAL A 79 14.08 1.62 -1.89
C VAL A 79 15.29 1.60 -0.96
N ASN A 80 15.93 2.75 -0.74
CA ASN A 80 17.14 2.90 0.08
C ASN A 80 16.86 3.08 1.58
N GLY A 81 15.74 2.55 2.08
CA GLY A 81 15.29 2.67 3.47
C GLY A 81 13.96 1.94 3.69
N PRO A 82 13.28 2.18 4.82
CA PRO A 82 11.99 1.56 5.09
C PRO A 82 10.90 1.96 4.08
N THR A 83 9.98 1.05 3.77
CA THR A 83 8.76 1.32 3.01
C THR A 83 7.72 2.04 3.87
N TRP A 84 6.65 2.54 3.24
CA TRP A 84 5.55 3.20 3.96
C TRP A 84 4.88 2.26 4.99
N ALA A 85 4.75 0.96 4.67
CA ALA A 85 4.14 -0.03 5.54
C ALA A 85 5.01 -0.27 6.78
N GLU A 86 6.32 -0.22 6.61
CA GLU A 86 7.29 -0.33 7.68
C GLU A 86 7.29 0.89 8.61
N TYR A 87 7.27 2.10 8.04
CA TYR A 87 7.07 3.32 8.84
C TYR A 87 5.77 3.26 9.64
N LEU A 88 4.66 2.84 9.02
CA LEU A 88 3.37 2.67 9.69
C LEU A 88 3.48 1.72 10.89
N THR A 89 4.20 0.62 10.68
CA THR A 89 4.35 -0.46 11.65
C THR A 89 5.12 0.02 12.88
N VAL A 90 6.28 0.64 12.66
CA VAL A 90 7.15 1.15 13.72
C VAL A 90 6.50 2.28 14.50
N GLU A 91 5.89 3.25 13.82
CA GLU A 91 5.29 4.40 14.48
C GLU A 91 4.09 4.03 15.35
N ASN A 92 3.41 2.94 15.00
CA ASN A 92 2.21 2.51 15.71
C ASN A 92 2.44 1.34 16.67
N GLY A 93 3.63 0.72 16.62
CA GLY A 93 3.98 -0.45 17.42
C GLY A 93 3.08 -1.65 17.12
N ILE A 94 2.85 -1.93 15.84
CA ILE A 94 1.98 -3.01 15.35
C ILE A 94 2.79 -4.09 14.63
N ASP A 95 2.20 -5.25 14.36
CA ASP A 95 2.84 -6.30 13.56
C ASP A 95 2.63 -6.09 12.05
N LEU A 96 3.63 -6.45 11.23
CA LEU A 96 3.58 -6.36 9.77
C LEU A 96 3.57 -7.76 9.13
N TYR A 97 2.49 -8.08 8.44
CA TYR A 97 2.39 -9.26 7.61
C TYR A 97 2.49 -8.84 6.15
N ASP A 98 3.72 -8.85 5.62
CA ASP A 98 4.01 -8.44 4.25
C ASP A 98 3.95 -9.62 3.27
N PHE A 99 3.00 -9.54 2.33
CA PHE A 99 2.85 -10.45 1.20
C PHE A 99 3.06 -9.74 -0.14
N ALA A 100 3.46 -8.47 -0.15
CA ALA A 100 3.77 -7.74 -1.37
C ALA A 100 4.98 -8.37 -2.06
N VAL A 101 5.00 -8.28 -3.39
CA VAL A 101 6.09 -8.85 -4.22
C VAL A 101 6.50 -7.82 -5.25
N ALA A 102 7.77 -7.45 -5.29
CA ALA A 102 8.28 -6.49 -6.27
C ALA A 102 7.89 -6.87 -7.69
N GLY A 103 7.33 -5.90 -8.41
CA GLY A 103 6.89 -6.09 -9.78
C GLY A 103 5.52 -6.74 -9.93
N ALA A 104 4.81 -7.11 -8.86
CA ALA A 104 3.49 -7.72 -8.97
C ALA A 104 2.51 -6.85 -9.77
N THR A 105 1.62 -7.51 -10.51
CA THR A 105 0.44 -6.91 -11.12
C THR A 105 -0.81 -7.25 -10.29
N ALA A 106 -1.95 -6.64 -10.62
CA ALA A 106 -3.21 -7.02 -9.99
C ALA A 106 -3.68 -8.41 -10.41
N ASN A 107 -3.32 -8.84 -11.64
CA ASN A 107 -3.72 -10.12 -12.23
C ASN A 107 -2.81 -10.54 -13.41
N ASN A 108 -2.08 -11.63 -13.23
CA ASN A 108 -1.15 -12.21 -14.20
C ASN A 108 -1.85 -12.83 -15.42
N THR A 109 -3.12 -13.18 -15.34
CA THR A 109 -3.89 -13.60 -16.53
C THR A 109 -4.17 -12.43 -17.47
N ASN A 110 -4.21 -11.20 -16.93
CA ASN A 110 -4.45 -9.97 -17.70
C ASN A 110 -3.16 -9.26 -18.12
N VAL A 111 -2.24 -9.04 -17.17
CA VAL A 111 -0.91 -8.46 -17.38
C VAL A 111 0.13 -9.45 -16.87
N PRO A 112 0.63 -10.35 -17.74
CA PRO A 112 1.45 -11.48 -17.31
C PRO A 112 2.83 -11.06 -16.81
N ARG A 113 3.19 -11.52 -15.61
CA ARG A 113 4.55 -11.53 -15.09
C ARG A 113 4.87 -12.90 -14.44
N GLY A 114 6.15 -13.27 -14.42
CA GLY A 114 6.62 -14.55 -13.87
C GLY A 114 6.74 -14.59 -12.34
N ILE A 115 5.98 -13.74 -11.64
CA ILE A 115 6.04 -13.51 -10.19
C ILE A 115 4.61 -13.41 -9.64
N PRO A 116 4.37 -13.70 -8.35
CA PRO A 116 3.04 -13.65 -7.77
C PRO A 116 2.31 -12.30 -7.96
N ASP A 117 1.11 -12.34 -8.57
CA ASP A 117 0.17 -11.21 -8.58
C ASP A 117 -0.58 -11.08 -7.26
N VAL A 118 -1.38 -10.03 -7.10
CA VAL A 118 -2.17 -9.80 -5.87
C VAL A 118 -3.12 -10.96 -5.55
N GLN A 119 -3.69 -11.67 -6.55
CA GLN A 119 -4.57 -12.80 -6.27
C GLN A 119 -3.78 -13.95 -5.62
N GLN A 120 -2.58 -14.21 -6.13
CA GLN A 120 -1.66 -15.21 -5.62
C GLN A 120 -1.14 -14.81 -4.22
N GLN A 121 -0.84 -13.53 -3.99
CA GLN A 121 -0.45 -13.03 -2.66
C GLN A 121 -1.58 -13.21 -1.63
N VAL A 122 -2.83 -12.90 -1.98
CA VAL A 122 -3.99 -13.18 -1.12
C VAL A 122 -4.13 -14.67 -0.83
N GLN A 123 -3.93 -15.53 -1.83
CA GLN A 123 -3.96 -16.97 -1.64
C GLN A 123 -2.82 -17.46 -0.72
N GLN A 124 -1.61 -16.91 -0.85
CA GLN A 124 -0.48 -17.19 0.04
C GLN A 124 -0.80 -16.79 1.48
N TYR A 125 -1.43 -15.63 1.69
CA TYR A 125 -1.91 -15.21 3.02
C TYR A 125 -2.93 -16.19 3.60
N LEU A 126 -3.94 -16.57 2.82
CA LEU A 126 -4.96 -17.53 3.27
C LEU A 126 -4.35 -18.90 3.61
N THR A 127 -3.35 -19.34 2.86
CA THR A 127 -2.60 -20.56 3.16
C THR A 127 -1.76 -20.39 4.43
N TYR A 128 -1.05 -19.26 4.59
CA TYR A 128 -0.22 -18.97 5.75
C TYR A 128 -1.03 -18.97 7.05
N THR A 129 -2.23 -18.39 7.05
CA THR A 129 -3.11 -18.37 8.23
C THR A 129 -3.91 -19.65 8.42
N GLY A 130 -3.87 -20.60 7.48
CA GLY A 130 -4.79 -21.75 7.47
C GLY A 130 -6.26 -21.32 7.39
N ASN A 131 -6.55 -20.20 6.71
CA ASN A 131 -7.84 -19.48 6.71
C ASN A 131 -8.30 -18.98 8.08
N ALA A 132 -7.42 -18.90 9.08
CA ALA A 132 -7.75 -18.26 10.35
C ALA A 132 -8.09 -16.78 10.12
N SER A 133 -9.16 -16.33 10.78
CA SER A 133 -9.55 -14.93 10.75
C SER A 133 -8.78 -14.18 11.83
N LEU A 134 -8.05 -13.14 11.44
CA LEU A 134 -7.48 -12.19 12.40
C LEU A 134 -8.58 -11.28 12.97
N PRO A 135 -8.45 -10.77 14.21
CA PRO A 135 -9.43 -9.87 14.79
C PRO A 135 -9.64 -8.62 13.90
N SER A 136 -10.83 -8.51 13.32
CA SER A 136 -11.13 -7.49 12.31
C SER A 136 -11.13 -6.06 12.88
N ALA A 137 -11.38 -5.93 14.18
CA ALA A 137 -11.34 -4.66 14.90
C ALA A 137 -9.91 -4.14 15.17
N SER A 138 -8.87 -4.96 14.97
CA SER A 138 -7.47 -4.59 15.21
C SER A 138 -6.52 -4.93 14.06
N THR A 139 -7.06 -5.32 12.90
CA THR A 139 -6.27 -5.67 11.71
C THR A 139 -6.66 -4.80 10.53
N LEU A 140 -5.69 -4.10 9.94
CA LEU A 140 -5.84 -3.35 8.70
C LEU A 140 -5.24 -4.15 7.55
N TYR A 141 -5.99 -4.28 6.46
CA TYR A 141 -5.54 -4.91 5.23
C TYR A 141 -5.27 -3.82 4.19
N ALA A 142 -4.07 -3.73 3.66
CA ALA A 142 -3.74 -2.75 2.63
C ALA A 142 -3.39 -3.40 1.29
N ILE A 143 -3.91 -2.83 0.21
CA ILE A 143 -3.59 -3.24 -1.15
C ILE A 143 -3.14 -2.01 -1.92
N TRP A 144 -1.85 -1.92 -2.25
CA TRP A 144 -1.31 -0.87 -3.12
C TRP A 144 -0.68 -1.49 -4.36
N ILE A 145 -1.35 -1.32 -5.50
CA ILE A 145 -1.01 -1.98 -6.76
C ILE A 145 -1.38 -1.10 -7.95
N GLY A 146 -0.93 -1.50 -9.14
CA GLY A 146 -1.34 -0.93 -10.42
C GLY A 146 -0.20 -0.25 -11.17
N VAL A 147 0.93 0.07 -10.53
CA VAL A 147 2.06 0.72 -11.23
C VAL A 147 2.57 -0.17 -12.36
N ASN A 148 2.75 -1.46 -12.08
CA ASN A 148 3.22 -2.46 -13.04
C ASN A 148 2.17 -2.75 -14.13
N ASP A 149 0.90 -2.87 -13.76
CA ASP A 149 -0.20 -3.06 -14.71
C ASP A 149 -0.21 -1.92 -15.74
N ILE A 150 -0.22 -0.68 -15.26
CA ILE A 150 -0.32 0.49 -16.15
C ILE A 150 0.96 0.69 -16.95
N HIS A 151 2.14 0.46 -16.36
CA HIS A 151 3.41 0.48 -17.09
C HIS A 151 3.39 -0.49 -18.29
N ASP A 152 3.02 -1.74 -18.07
CA ASP A 152 3.06 -2.77 -19.12
C ASP A 152 1.94 -2.57 -20.16
N ILE A 153 0.75 -2.14 -19.73
CA ILE A 153 -0.35 -1.76 -20.63
C ILE A 153 0.05 -0.58 -21.51
N TYR A 154 0.75 0.41 -20.95
CA TYR A 154 1.21 1.58 -21.68
C TYR A 154 2.31 1.23 -22.68
N THR A 155 3.34 0.52 -22.25
CA THR A 155 4.53 0.22 -23.06
C THR A 155 4.29 -0.87 -24.12
N ASN A 156 3.29 -1.73 -23.94
CA ASN A 156 2.93 -2.74 -24.92
C ASN A 156 2.11 -2.15 -26.09
N ASN A 157 2.80 -1.71 -27.13
CA ASN A 157 2.18 -1.13 -28.33
C ASN A 157 1.31 -2.10 -29.14
N ASN A 158 1.57 -3.42 -29.04
CA ASN A 158 0.81 -4.45 -29.76
C ASN A 158 -0.62 -4.62 -29.22
N ALA A 159 -0.92 -4.06 -28.05
CA ALA A 159 -2.21 -4.15 -27.38
C ALA A 159 -2.86 -2.78 -27.14
N SER A 160 -2.49 -1.76 -27.95
CA SER A 160 -2.97 -0.38 -27.77
C SER A 160 -4.50 -0.26 -27.78
N ASP A 161 -5.18 -0.95 -28.70
CA ASP A 161 -6.65 -0.99 -28.77
C ASP A 161 -7.31 -1.68 -27.56
N GLN A 162 -6.55 -2.49 -26.81
CA GLN A 162 -7.04 -3.25 -25.66
C GLN A 162 -6.75 -2.55 -24.32
N ARG A 163 -6.07 -1.39 -24.31
CA ARG A 163 -5.62 -0.73 -23.08
C ARG A 163 -6.76 -0.47 -22.11
N ALA A 164 -7.89 0.05 -22.59
CA ALA A 164 -9.04 0.35 -21.74
C ALA A 164 -9.62 -0.92 -21.08
N ALA A 165 -9.72 -2.02 -21.83
CA ALA A 165 -10.21 -3.30 -21.31
C ALA A 165 -9.22 -3.90 -20.30
N LYS A 166 -7.91 -3.85 -20.58
CA LYS A 166 -6.88 -4.33 -19.65
C LYS A 166 -6.86 -3.53 -18.34
N VAL A 167 -7.06 -2.21 -18.41
CA VAL A 167 -7.19 -1.35 -17.21
C VAL A 167 -8.42 -1.73 -16.39
N GLU A 168 -9.56 -2.00 -17.04
CA GLU A 168 -10.78 -2.45 -16.37
C GLU A 168 -10.56 -3.78 -15.63
N ILE A 169 -10.01 -4.80 -16.32
CA ILE A 169 -9.77 -6.11 -15.73
C ILE A 169 -8.79 -6.00 -14.55
N ALA A 170 -7.76 -5.16 -14.66
CA ALA A 170 -6.83 -4.92 -13.55
C ALA A 170 -7.54 -4.27 -12.35
N ALA A 171 -8.38 -3.26 -12.57
CA ALA A 171 -9.14 -2.60 -11.50
C ALA A 171 -10.16 -3.53 -10.84
N GLU A 172 -10.86 -4.36 -11.62
CA GLU A 172 -11.77 -5.39 -11.11
C GLU A 172 -11.03 -6.44 -10.29
N SER A 173 -9.80 -6.79 -10.68
CA SER A 173 -8.98 -7.75 -9.93
C SER A 173 -8.60 -7.22 -8.54
N VAL A 174 -8.45 -5.90 -8.35
CA VAL A 174 -8.29 -5.31 -7.02
C VAL A 174 -9.55 -5.51 -6.17
N LEU A 175 -10.74 -5.32 -6.74
CA LEU A 175 -12.01 -5.61 -6.05
C LEU A 175 -12.10 -7.10 -5.69
N ASN A 176 -11.69 -8.01 -6.59
CA ASN A 176 -11.69 -9.45 -6.34
C ASN A 176 -10.78 -9.85 -5.16
N ALA A 177 -9.63 -9.19 -5.00
CA ALA A 177 -8.76 -9.38 -3.85
C ALA A 177 -9.45 -8.93 -2.54
N VAL A 178 -10.08 -7.75 -2.54
CA VAL A 178 -10.86 -7.25 -1.39
C VAL A 178 -12.01 -8.19 -1.04
N ASN A 179 -12.78 -8.62 -2.04
CA ASN A 179 -13.87 -9.60 -1.89
C ASN A 179 -13.36 -10.91 -1.27
N THR A 180 -12.24 -11.43 -1.76
CA THR A 180 -11.66 -12.68 -1.27
C THR A 180 -11.24 -12.56 0.19
N LEU A 181 -10.53 -11.51 0.57
CA LEU A 181 -10.18 -11.24 1.97
C LEU A 181 -11.43 -11.08 2.85
N TYR A 182 -12.40 -10.27 2.42
CA TYR A 182 -13.64 -10.05 3.16
C TYR A 182 -14.41 -11.36 3.42
N GLN A 183 -14.52 -12.23 2.41
CA GLN A 183 -15.28 -13.48 2.49
C GLN A 183 -14.52 -14.59 3.21
N LYS A 184 -13.23 -14.78 2.89
CA LYS A 184 -12.42 -15.93 3.32
C LYS A 184 -11.68 -15.68 4.64
N SER A 185 -11.14 -14.48 4.89
CA SER A 185 -10.41 -14.15 6.12
C SER A 185 -11.23 -13.29 7.10
N LYS A 186 -12.47 -12.95 6.74
CA LYS A 186 -13.35 -12.06 7.52
C LYS A 186 -12.72 -10.68 7.75
N ALA A 187 -11.85 -10.23 6.84
CA ALA A 187 -11.31 -8.88 6.84
C ALA A 187 -12.44 -7.84 6.80
N ARG A 188 -12.30 -6.76 7.56
CA ARG A 188 -13.28 -5.65 7.60
C ARG A 188 -12.69 -4.27 7.42
N ARG A 189 -11.39 -4.08 7.64
CA ARG A 189 -10.74 -2.78 7.47
C ARG A 189 -9.76 -2.85 6.32
N PHE A 190 -9.96 -1.97 5.33
CA PHE A 190 -9.16 -1.94 4.13
C PHE A 190 -8.59 -0.54 3.88
N LEU A 191 -7.34 -0.48 3.45
CA LEU A 191 -6.69 0.72 2.94
C LEU A 191 -6.23 0.47 1.50
N LEU A 192 -6.69 1.30 0.56
CA LEU A 192 -6.29 1.20 -0.84
C LEU A 192 -5.73 2.54 -1.33
N PRO A 193 -4.40 2.72 -1.32
CA PRO A 193 -3.77 3.85 -1.97
C PRO A 193 -3.99 3.80 -3.48
N ALA A 194 -4.17 4.97 -4.08
CA ALA A 194 -4.26 5.14 -5.52
C ALA A 194 -2.90 4.82 -6.22
N THR A 195 -2.95 4.34 -7.45
CA THR A 195 -1.77 4.27 -8.31
C THR A 195 -1.21 5.70 -8.48
N PRO A 196 0.10 5.92 -8.28
CA PRO A 196 0.75 7.22 -8.38
C PRO A 196 0.74 7.80 -9.81
N PRO A 197 1.16 9.06 -10.01
CA PRO A 197 1.34 9.65 -11.35
C PRO A 197 2.52 9.00 -12.08
N ILE A 198 2.28 7.83 -12.67
CA ILE A 198 3.33 7.01 -13.26
C ILE A 198 4.06 7.69 -14.43
N GLY A 199 3.43 8.66 -15.09
CA GLY A 199 3.99 9.36 -16.26
C GLY A 199 5.26 10.15 -15.95
N TYR A 200 5.55 10.39 -14.67
CA TYR A 200 6.76 11.04 -14.16
C TYR A 200 7.82 10.04 -13.70
N LEU A 201 7.53 8.73 -13.66
CA LEU A 201 8.50 7.77 -13.15
C LEU A 201 9.72 7.71 -14.08
N PRO A 202 10.95 7.66 -13.52
CA PRO A 202 12.19 7.58 -14.29
C PRO A 202 12.22 6.51 -15.36
N ILE A 203 11.56 5.37 -15.11
CA ILE A 203 11.47 4.25 -16.06
C ILE A 203 10.76 4.63 -17.36
N LEU A 204 9.82 5.57 -17.32
CA LEU A 204 9.13 6.09 -18.51
C LEU A 204 9.87 7.30 -19.08
N THR A 205 10.36 8.20 -18.21
CA THR A 205 11.00 9.45 -18.62
C THR A 205 12.46 9.29 -19.03
N ASN A 206 13.01 8.08 -18.97
CA ASN A 206 14.44 7.78 -19.07
C ASN A 206 15.30 8.64 -18.13
N GLY A 207 14.76 8.97 -16.95
CA GLY A 207 15.41 9.81 -15.94
C GLY A 207 15.47 11.31 -16.26
N SER A 208 14.79 11.78 -17.31
CA SER A 208 14.70 13.21 -17.63
C SER A 208 13.61 13.89 -16.81
N SER A 209 13.95 14.99 -16.11
CA SER A 209 12.98 15.77 -15.33
C SER A 209 12.06 16.67 -16.15
N SER A 210 12.36 16.88 -17.43
CA SER A 210 11.47 17.59 -18.36
C SER A 210 10.53 16.67 -19.13
N ALA A 211 10.75 15.35 -19.07
CA ALA A 211 9.92 14.39 -19.76
C ALA A 211 8.72 13.98 -18.88
N HIS A 212 7.55 13.91 -19.51
CA HIS A 212 6.30 13.47 -18.89
C HIS A 212 5.48 12.67 -19.89
N HIS A 213 5.06 11.48 -19.49
CA HIS A 213 4.23 10.60 -20.32
C HIS A 213 2.75 10.75 -19.94
N GLN A 214 2.12 11.84 -20.37
CA GLN A 214 0.69 12.12 -20.08
C GLN A 214 -0.25 10.93 -20.35
N PRO A 215 -0.15 10.17 -21.46
CA PRO A 215 -1.06 9.05 -21.69
C PRO A 215 -0.93 7.93 -20.64
N ALA A 216 0.25 7.76 -20.04
CA ALA A 216 0.45 6.80 -18.96
C ALA A 216 -0.31 7.23 -17.68
N ASP A 217 -0.30 8.54 -17.37
CA ASP A 217 -1.08 9.11 -16.27
C ASP A 217 -2.60 9.03 -16.52
N GLU A 218 -3.06 9.15 -17.76
CA GLU A 218 -4.47 8.98 -18.10
C GLU A 218 -4.94 7.55 -17.84
N LEU A 219 -4.11 6.55 -18.15
CA LEU A 219 -4.39 5.16 -17.81
C LEU A 219 -4.40 4.94 -16.28
N ALA A 220 -3.44 5.52 -15.54
CA ALA A 220 -3.43 5.45 -14.07
C ALA A 220 -4.65 6.11 -13.43
N LYS A 221 -5.08 7.28 -13.94
CA LYS A 221 -6.32 7.93 -13.50
C LYS A 221 -7.56 7.09 -13.81
N SER A 222 -7.61 6.46 -14.98
CA SER A 222 -8.69 5.54 -15.37
C SER A 222 -8.77 4.35 -14.40
N PHE A 223 -7.63 3.72 -14.10
CA PHE A 223 -7.53 2.65 -13.11
C PHE A 223 -8.02 3.09 -11.73
N ASN A 224 -7.50 4.21 -11.22
CA ASN A 224 -7.89 4.77 -9.92
C ASN A 224 -9.39 5.09 -9.85
N HIS A 225 -9.95 5.63 -10.93
CA HIS A 225 -11.38 5.92 -11.03
C HIS A 225 -12.23 4.65 -10.91
N ARG A 226 -11.85 3.59 -11.64
CA ARG A 226 -12.54 2.29 -11.64
C ARG A 226 -12.45 1.59 -10.29
N VAL A 227 -11.25 1.51 -9.70
CA VAL A 227 -11.06 0.98 -8.35
C VAL A 227 -11.93 1.75 -7.34
N LYS A 228 -11.90 3.08 -7.37
CA LYS A 228 -12.73 3.91 -6.46
C LYS A 228 -14.23 3.63 -6.65
N HIS A 229 -14.69 3.48 -7.89
CA HIS A 229 -16.08 3.14 -8.20
C HIS A 229 -16.45 1.76 -7.62
N TYR A 230 -15.67 0.73 -7.90
CA TYR A 230 -15.89 -0.62 -7.39
C TYR A 230 -15.90 -0.69 -5.86
N LEU A 231 -14.97 -0.03 -5.19
CA LEU A 231 -14.96 0.04 -3.73
C LEU A 231 -16.16 0.82 -3.18
N ALA A 232 -16.69 1.80 -3.90
CA ALA A 232 -17.90 2.51 -3.49
C ALA A 232 -19.13 1.62 -3.58
N GLU A 233 -19.27 0.80 -4.63
CA GLU A 233 -20.35 -0.19 -4.72
C GLU A 233 -20.21 -1.28 -3.66
N PHE A 234 -19.00 -1.83 -3.46
CA PHE A 234 -18.73 -2.80 -2.41
C PHE A 234 -19.14 -2.28 -1.02
N ARG A 235 -18.83 -1.02 -0.68
CA ARG A 235 -19.25 -0.42 0.61
C ARG A 235 -20.77 -0.35 0.78
N LYS A 236 -21.54 -0.21 -0.30
CA LYS A 236 -23.02 -0.21 -0.22
C LYS A 236 -23.56 -1.59 0.14
N GLU A 237 -22.95 -2.64 -0.39
CA GLU A 237 -23.33 -4.04 -0.17
C GLU A 237 -22.80 -4.62 1.14
N HIS A 238 -21.69 -4.08 1.66
CA HIS A 238 -21.01 -4.57 2.86
C HIS A 238 -20.82 -3.46 3.90
N GLN A 239 -21.91 -3.11 4.59
CA GLN A 239 -21.94 -2.01 5.56
C GLN A 239 -21.06 -2.24 6.80
N ASP A 240 -20.65 -3.49 7.07
CA ASP A 240 -19.72 -3.87 8.13
C ASP A 240 -18.24 -3.75 7.71
N ALA A 241 -17.96 -3.48 6.43
CA ALA A 241 -16.62 -3.20 5.94
C ALA A 241 -16.30 -1.71 5.96
N GLU A 242 -15.21 -1.35 6.62
CA GLU A 242 -14.58 -0.04 6.56
C GLU A 242 -13.51 -0.05 5.47
N ILE A 243 -13.79 0.61 4.36
CA ILE A 243 -12.80 0.80 3.30
C ILE A 243 -12.36 2.25 3.30
N GLN A 244 -11.06 2.48 3.28
CA GLN A 244 -10.44 3.79 3.12
C GLN A 244 -9.62 3.80 1.81
N THR A 245 -9.71 4.90 1.08
CA THR A 245 -8.88 5.14 -0.11
C THR A 245 -7.93 6.30 0.18
N PHE A 246 -6.64 6.12 -0.05
CA PHE A 246 -5.67 7.21 0.06
C PHE A 246 -5.35 7.76 -1.33
N ASN A 247 -5.52 9.06 -1.53
CA ASN A 247 -5.23 9.70 -2.81
C ASN A 247 -3.72 10.01 -2.95
N SER A 248 -2.92 8.95 -2.93
CA SER A 248 -1.47 8.99 -3.18
C SER A 248 -1.14 9.63 -4.53
N TYR A 249 -2.02 9.53 -5.54
CA TYR A 249 -1.82 10.23 -6.82
C TYR A 249 -1.66 11.74 -6.60
N SER A 250 -2.62 12.37 -5.92
CA SER A 250 -2.57 13.82 -5.70
C SER A 250 -1.45 14.20 -4.73
N TYR A 251 -1.26 13.40 -3.68
CA TYR A 251 -0.18 13.62 -2.71
C TYR A 251 1.21 13.62 -3.37
N ILE A 252 1.49 12.66 -4.25
CA ILE A 252 2.77 12.59 -4.97
C ILE A 252 2.86 13.70 -6.02
N MET A 253 1.74 14.07 -6.66
CA MET A 253 1.73 15.23 -7.57
C MET A 253 2.09 16.55 -6.86
N ASP A 254 1.68 16.72 -5.61
CA ASP A 254 2.03 17.92 -4.83
C ASP A 254 3.53 17.95 -4.54
N ILE A 255 4.14 16.80 -4.17
CA ILE A 255 5.60 16.65 -4.02
C ILE A 255 6.34 16.93 -5.33
N ILE A 256 5.82 16.43 -6.46
CA ILE A 256 6.44 16.65 -7.78
C ILE A 256 6.43 18.15 -8.13
N LYS A 257 5.34 18.86 -7.83
CA LYS A 257 5.16 20.28 -8.18
C LYS A 257 5.96 21.23 -7.30
N ASP A 258 6.04 20.95 -6.00
CA ASP A 258 6.83 21.76 -5.06
C ASP A 258 7.63 20.87 -4.10
N PRO A 259 8.74 20.26 -4.55
CA PRO A 259 9.56 19.41 -3.71
C PRO A 259 10.16 20.16 -2.50
N THR A 260 10.32 21.49 -2.59
CA THR A 260 10.97 22.28 -1.55
C THR A 260 10.13 22.40 -0.29
N GLU A 261 8.80 22.42 -0.42
CA GLU A 261 7.86 22.35 0.71
C GLU A 261 8.05 21.06 1.54
N TYR A 262 8.49 19.99 0.89
CA TYR A 262 8.77 18.68 1.50
C TYR A 262 10.25 18.46 1.83
N GLY A 263 11.08 19.51 1.76
CA GLY A 263 12.51 19.43 2.05
C GLY A 263 13.32 18.63 1.02
N LEU A 264 12.79 18.47 -0.20
CA LEU A 264 13.46 17.79 -1.31
C LEU A 264 14.02 18.81 -2.31
N LYS A 265 15.19 18.50 -2.85
CA LYS A 265 15.82 19.29 -3.94
C LYS A 265 15.37 18.81 -5.33
N TYR A 266 15.12 17.50 -5.46
CA TYR A 266 14.73 16.84 -6.71
C TYR A 266 13.54 15.91 -6.43
N SER A 267 12.62 15.75 -7.40
CA SER A 267 11.41 14.93 -7.26
C SER A 267 11.21 13.91 -8.39
N ILE A 268 11.91 14.05 -9.51
CA ILE A 268 11.71 13.21 -10.70
C ILE A 268 13.01 12.47 -11.06
N GLU A 269 14.17 13.07 -10.83
CA GLU A 269 15.47 12.48 -11.15
C GLU A 269 15.84 11.32 -10.21
N PRO A 270 16.30 10.17 -10.74
CA PRO A 270 16.87 9.12 -9.91
C PRO A 270 18.08 9.62 -9.12
N CYS A 271 18.13 9.30 -7.83
CA CYS A 271 19.29 9.61 -6.98
C CYS A 271 20.61 9.05 -7.55
N THR A 272 20.56 7.89 -8.24
CA THR A 272 21.72 7.27 -8.90
C THR A 272 22.30 8.10 -10.04
N ASN A 273 21.56 9.07 -10.57
CA ASN A 273 22.02 9.97 -11.63
C ASN A 273 22.58 11.30 -11.06
N LEU A 274 22.44 11.53 -9.75
CA LEU A 274 22.81 12.77 -9.07
C LEU A 274 24.21 12.70 -8.43
N VAL A 275 25.05 11.74 -8.83
CA VAL A 275 26.34 11.40 -8.16
C VAL A 275 27.40 12.50 -8.28
N ASN A 276 27.09 13.67 -8.85
CA ASN A 276 28.05 14.77 -9.04
C ASN A 276 27.55 16.17 -8.58
N ASP A 277 26.45 16.25 -7.81
CA ASP A 277 25.90 17.52 -7.29
C ASP A 277 26.05 17.71 -5.77
#